data_AF-A0ABD0RGR5-F1
#
_entry.id   AF-A0ABD0RGR5-F1
#
_cell.length_a   1.000
_cell.length_b   1.000
_cell.length_c   1.000
_cell.angle_alpha   90.00
_cell.angle_beta   90.00
_cell.angle_gamma   90.00
#
_symmetry.space_group_name_H-M   'P 1'
#
loop_
_entity.id
_entity.type
_entity.pdbx_description
1 polymer ?
#
loop_
_entity_poly.entity_id
_entity_poly.type
_entity_poly.pdbx_seq_one_letter_code
_entity_poly.pdbx_strand_id
1 'polypeptide(L)'
;LQVVLKSIMKAMIPLLQIGLLLFFAILMFAIIGLEFYMGKFHTTCFDNITDEIREEFPCGNETNARSCPNGTVCKTYWIGPNYGITQFDNILFAVLTVFQCITMEGWTDL
;
A
#
# COMPACT_ATOMS: atom_id res chain seq x y z
N LEU A 1 28.89 -4.03 -28.23
CA LEU A 1 28.07 -3.29 -27.23
C LEU A 1 26.99 -2.41 -27.87
N GLN A 2 27.31 -1.56 -28.86
CA GLN A 2 26.31 -0.68 -29.52
C GLN A 2 25.13 -1.41 -30.17
N VAL A 3 25.37 -2.60 -30.73
CA VAL A 3 24.31 -3.45 -31.31
C VAL A 3 23.32 -3.91 -30.24
N VAL A 4 23.79 -4.25 -29.05
CA VAL A 4 22.97 -4.72 -27.93
C VAL A 4 22.04 -3.60 -27.43
N LEU A 5 22.58 -2.39 -27.23
CA LEU A 5 21.79 -1.23 -26.79
C LEU A 5 20.69 -0.85 -27.81
N LYS A 6 21.01 -0.87 -29.11
CA LYS A 6 20.02 -0.63 -30.18
C LYS A 6 18.90 -1.67 -30.19
N SER A 7 19.21 -2.93 -29.89
CA SER A 7 18.22 -4.00 -29.80
C SER A 7 17.29 -3.81 -28.60
N ILE A 8 17.80 -3.40 -27.44
CA ILE A 8 16.99 -3.10 -26.25
C ILE A 8 16.01 -1.95 -26.53
N MET A 9 16.48 -0.85 -27.13
CA MET A 9 15.61 0.29 -27.44
C MET A 9 14.46 -0.07 -28.40
N LYS A 10 14.72 -0.94 -29.40
CA LYS A 10 13.65 -1.40 -30.30
C LYS A 10 12.60 -2.25 -29.59
N ALA A 11 13.00 -3.05 -28.61
CA ALA A 11 12.08 -3.88 -27.82
C ALA A 11 11.25 -3.06 -26.81
N MET A 12 11.73 -1.89 -26.38
CA MET A 12 11.04 -1.04 -25.40
C MET A 12 9.80 -0.33 -25.96
N ILE A 13 9.77 -0.03 -27.26
CA ILE A 13 8.65 0.66 -27.92
C ILE A 13 7.33 -0.12 -27.80
N PRO A 14 7.24 -1.41 -28.17
CA PRO A 14 6.01 -2.18 -27.98
C PRO A 14 5.67 -2.41 -26.49
N LEU A 15 6.68 -2.49 -25.63
CA LEU A 15 6.47 -2.61 -24.18
C LEU A 15 5.82 -1.36 -23.58
N LEU A 16 6.12 -0.17 -24.11
CA LEU A 16 5.56 1.10 -23.63
C LEU A 16 4.04 1.16 -23.78
N GLN A 17 3.46 0.57 -24.85
CA GLN A 17 2.01 0.54 -25.03
C GLN A 17 1.32 -0.30 -23.94
N ILE A 18 1.90 -1.44 -23.60
CA ILE A 18 1.42 -2.30 -22.50
C ILE A 18 1.62 -1.57 -21.16
N GLY A 19 2.76 -0.91 -20.99
CA GLY A 19 3.06 -0.11 -19.79
C GLY A 19 2.05 1.02 -19.58
N LEU A 20 1.63 1.71 -20.65
CA LEU A 20 0.60 2.76 -20.57
C LEU A 20 -0.77 2.19 -20.15
N LEU A 21 -1.14 1.03 -20.69
CA LEU A 21 -2.38 0.34 -20.29
C LEU A 21 -2.34 -0.04 -18.80
N LEU A 22 -1.22 -0.61 -18.34
CA LEU A 22 -1.03 -0.97 -16.94
C LEU A 22 -1.05 0.26 -16.03
N PHE A 23 -0.43 1.37 -16.44
CA PHE A 23 -0.46 2.62 -15.68
C PHE A 23 -1.88 3.15 -15.49
N PHE A 24 -2.72 3.10 -16.54
CA PHE A 24 -4.13 3.49 -16.42
C PHE A 24 -4.90 2.58 -15.47
N ALA A 25 -4.68 1.26 -15.54
CA ALA A 25 -5.29 0.31 -14.62
C ALA A 25 -4.86 0.54 -13.16
N ILE A 26 -3.56 0.80 -12.92
CA ILE A 26 -3.03 1.14 -11.60
C ILE A 26 -3.69 2.41 -11.07
N LEU A 27 -3.81 3.45 -11.89
CA LEU A 27 -4.48 4.69 -11.47
C LEU A 27 -5.93 4.46 -11.08
N MET A 28 -6.66 3.64 -11.84
CA MET A 28 -8.05 3.29 -11.51
C MET A 28 -8.14 2.61 -10.15
N PHE A 29 -7.33 1.59 -9.89
CA PHE A 29 -7.32 0.89 -8.60
C PHE A 29 -6.82 1.77 -7.45
N ALA A 30 -5.88 2.67 -7.70
CA ALA A 30 -5.38 3.61 -6.70
C ALA A 30 -6.46 4.60 -6.27
N ILE A 31 -7.27 5.13 -7.20
CA ILE A 31 -8.40 6.02 -6.88
C ILE A 31 -9.46 5.25 -6.07
N ILE A 32 -9.79 4.03 -6.49
CA ILE A 32 -10.74 3.19 -5.73
C ILE A 32 -10.20 2.95 -4.31
N GLY A 33 -8.94 2.52 -4.17
CA GLY A 33 -8.34 2.29 -2.87
C GLY A 33 -8.31 3.54 -1.99
N LEU A 34 -8.04 4.71 -2.56
CA LEU A 34 -8.05 5.99 -1.86
C LEU A 34 -9.43 6.30 -1.27
N GLU A 35 -10.50 6.19 -2.06
CA GLU A 35 -11.88 6.46 -1.59
C GLU A 35 -12.32 5.50 -0.48
N PHE A 36 -11.92 4.22 -0.53
CA PHE A 36 -12.33 3.23 0.46
C PHE A 36 -11.48 3.23 1.73
N TYR A 37 -10.16 3.48 1.61
CA TYR A 37 -9.19 3.25 2.69
C TYR A 37 -8.52 4.51 3.23
N MET A 38 -9.00 5.70 2.86
CA MET A 38 -8.50 6.97 3.38
C MET A 38 -8.45 6.98 4.92
N GLY A 39 -7.27 7.23 5.48
CA GLY A 39 -7.03 7.38 6.91
C GLY A 39 -7.12 6.07 7.72
N LYS A 40 -7.44 4.93 7.10
CA LYS A 40 -7.60 3.65 7.81
C LYS A 40 -6.26 3.08 8.26
N PHE A 41 -5.17 3.36 7.54
CA PHE A 41 -3.83 2.87 7.83
C PHE A 41 -3.10 3.62 8.96
N HIS A 42 -3.75 4.60 9.60
CA HIS A 42 -3.20 5.35 10.75
C HIS A 42 -3.68 4.84 12.12
N THR A 43 -4.36 3.69 12.13
CA THR A 43 -4.93 3.09 13.35
C THR A 43 -4.22 1.78 13.67
N THR A 44 -3.66 1.65 14.87
CA THR A 44 -2.97 0.42 15.30
C THR A 44 -3.25 0.09 16.77
N CYS A 45 -2.77 -1.05 17.24
CA CYS A 45 -2.98 -1.55 18.58
C CYS A 45 -1.93 -0.97 19.55
N PHE A 46 -2.40 -0.10 20.45
CA PHE A 46 -1.59 0.48 21.52
C PHE A 46 -1.82 -0.27 22.83
N ASP A 47 -0.78 -0.44 23.64
CA ASP A 47 -0.92 -0.99 24.99
C ASP A 47 -1.71 -0.02 25.88
N ASN A 48 -2.66 -0.55 26.66
CA ASN A 48 -3.51 0.28 27.50
C ASN A 48 -2.76 0.92 28.69
N ILE A 49 -1.57 0.41 29.05
CA ILE A 49 -0.78 0.87 30.20
C ILE A 49 0.38 1.76 29.75
N THR A 50 1.16 1.32 28.76
CA THR A 50 2.38 2.04 28.32
C THR A 50 2.11 3.03 27.18
N ASP A 51 0.97 2.93 26.50
CA ASP A 51 0.64 3.70 25.29
C ASP A 51 1.68 3.53 24.16
N GLU A 52 2.40 2.41 24.17
CA GLU A 52 3.33 2.01 23.13
C GLU A 52 2.66 1.09 22.09
N ILE A 53 3.15 1.10 20.86
CA ILE A 53 2.68 0.22 19.79
C ILE A 53 3.15 -1.20 20.11
N ARG A 54 2.19 -2.11 20.32
CA ARG A 54 2.50 -3.51 20.61
C ARG A 54 2.56 -4.37 19.35
N GLU A 55 1.73 -4.05 18.36
CA GLU A 55 1.61 -4.78 17.11
C GLU A 55 1.52 -3.81 15.93
N GLU A 56 2.34 -4.02 14.90
CA GLU A 56 2.44 -3.12 13.74
C GLU A 56 1.50 -3.54 12.60
N PHE A 57 0.23 -3.76 12.91
CA PHE A 57 -0.80 -4.00 11.89
C PHE A 57 -1.99 -3.05 12.07
N PRO A 58 -2.73 -2.75 10.98
CA PRO A 58 -3.92 -1.91 11.08
C PRO A 58 -5.05 -2.64 11.83
N CYS A 59 -5.66 -1.96 12.78
CA CYS A 59 -6.82 -2.44 13.52
C CYS A 59 -8.08 -1.67 13.12
N GLY A 60 -9.26 -2.24 13.38
CA GLY A 60 -10.53 -1.56 13.17
C GLY A 60 -11.58 -1.95 14.20
N ASN A 61 -12.53 -1.05 14.43
CA ASN A 61 -13.65 -1.26 15.36
C ASN A 61 -14.87 -1.92 14.70
N GLU A 62 -14.79 -2.24 13.42
CA GLU A 62 -15.85 -2.92 12.69
C GLU A 62 -15.80 -4.43 12.98
N THR A 63 -16.95 -5.11 12.95
CA THR A 63 -17.07 -6.54 13.33
C THR A 63 -16.22 -7.48 12.48
N ASN A 64 -15.84 -7.05 11.27
CA ASN A 64 -15.05 -7.83 10.32
C ASN A 64 -13.58 -7.39 10.26
N ALA A 65 -13.21 -6.35 11.01
CA ALA A 65 -11.83 -5.87 11.07
C ALA A 65 -11.01 -6.69 12.07
N ARG A 66 -9.69 -6.71 11.86
CA ARG A 66 -8.77 -7.32 12.84
C ARG A 66 -8.89 -6.58 14.17
N SER A 67 -9.30 -7.32 15.20
CA SER A 67 -9.41 -6.82 16.56
C SER A 67 -8.07 -6.97 17.27
N CYS A 68 -7.74 -5.98 18.09
CA CYS A 68 -6.54 -6.00 18.91
C CYS A 68 -6.64 -7.05 20.04
N PRO A 69 -5.51 -7.64 20.48
CA PRO A 69 -5.50 -8.60 21.58
C PRO A 69 -5.86 -7.96 22.94
N ASN A 70 -6.24 -8.81 23.90
CA ASN A 70 -6.62 -8.36 25.24
C ASN A 70 -5.52 -7.51 25.90
N GLY A 71 -5.92 -6.36 26.45
CA GLY A 71 -5.02 -5.38 27.08
C GLY A 71 -4.48 -4.31 26.13
N THR A 72 -4.87 -4.31 24.86
CA THR A 72 -4.53 -3.26 23.88
C THR A 72 -5.80 -2.56 23.37
N VAL A 73 -5.66 -1.31 22.94
CA VAL A 73 -6.74 -0.47 22.41
C VAL A 73 -6.37 -0.02 21.00
N CYS A 74 -7.34 -0.14 20.10
CA CYS A 74 -7.20 0.37 18.73
C CYS A 74 -7.30 1.90 18.74
N LYS A 75 -6.17 2.60 18.52
CA LYS A 75 -6.11 4.07 18.53
C LYS A 75 -5.50 4.62 17.24
N THR A 76 -5.92 5.83 16.90
CA THR A 76 -5.39 6.63 15.77
C THR A 76 -4.17 7.43 16.23
N TYR A 77 -2.96 6.97 15.90
CA TYR A 77 -1.71 7.76 16.01
C TYR A 77 -0.52 7.04 15.34
N TRP A 78 -0.78 6.07 14.47
CA TRP A 78 0.27 5.31 13.83
C TRP A 78 0.71 6.04 12.55
N ILE A 79 2.02 6.10 12.27
CA ILE A 79 2.53 6.63 10.99
C ILE A 79 2.08 5.79 9.79
N GLY A 80 1.73 4.53 10.03
CA GLY A 80 1.29 3.56 9.04
C GLY A 80 2.35 2.48 8.76
N PRO A 81 1.98 1.42 8.04
CA PRO A 81 2.89 0.33 7.74
C PRO A 81 4.06 0.80 6.86
N ASN A 82 5.20 0.12 6.95
CA ASN A 82 6.43 0.45 6.22
C ASN A 82 6.84 1.93 6.37
N TYR A 83 6.85 2.45 7.61
CA TYR A 83 7.14 3.85 7.92
C TYR A 83 6.23 4.87 7.23
N GLY A 84 4.96 4.49 6.98
CA GLY A 84 3.98 5.32 6.31
C GLY A 84 4.10 5.38 4.78
N ILE A 85 4.81 4.44 4.15
CA ILE A 85 4.88 4.35 2.68
C ILE A 85 3.64 3.65 2.11
N THR A 86 3.23 2.54 2.72
CA THR A 86 2.07 1.76 2.28
C THR A 86 0.79 2.32 2.89
N GLN A 87 0.16 3.24 2.15
CA GLN A 87 -1.05 3.95 2.57
C GLN A 87 -1.87 4.43 1.37
N PHE A 88 -3.14 4.76 1.61
CA PHE A 88 -4.09 5.20 0.58
C PHE A 88 -4.56 6.66 0.77
N ASP A 89 -3.85 7.47 1.55
CA ASP A 89 -4.31 8.84 1.84
C ASP A 89 -3.90 9.85 0.75
N ASN A 90 -2.92 9.50 -0.07
CA ASN A 90 -2.45 10.31 -1.18
C ASN A 90 -2.37 9.48 -2.45
N ILE A 91 -2.72 10.09 -3.59
CA ILE A 91 -2.74 9.39 -4.88
C ILE A 91 -1.38 8.78 -5.25
N LEU A 92 -0.27 9.45 -4.93
CA LEU A 92 1.07 8.94 -5.24
C LEU A 92 1.41 7.69 -4.41
N PHE A 93 1.11 7.69 -3.10
CA PHE A 93 1.34 6.52 -2.25
C PHE A 93 0.36 5.38 -2.56
N ALA A 94 -0.88 5.68 -2.91
CA ALA A 94 -1.84 4.69 -3.39
C ALA A 94 -1.35 4.01 -4.68
N VAL A 95 -0.82 4.77 -5.64
CA VAL A 95 -0.22 4.22 -6.88
C VAL A 95 0.98 3.32 -6.57
N LEU A 96 1.88 3.74 -5.67
CA LEU A 96 3.02 2.92 -5.26
C LEU A 96 2.59 1.63 -4.58
N THR A 97 1.60 1.70 -3.70
CA THR A 97 1.05 0.54 -2.98
C THR A 97 0.39 -0.45 -3.94
N VAL A 98 -0.43 0.04 -4.89
CA VAL A 98 -1.05 -0.80 -5.93
C VAL A 98 0.01 -1.40 -6.86
N PHE A 99 1.05 -0.64 -7.21
CA PHE A 99 2.16 -1.14 -8.00
C PHE A 99 2.86 -2.32 -7.30
N GLN A 100 3.17 -2.17 -6.00
CA GLN A 100 3.74 -3.21 -5.17
C GLN A 100 2.86 -4.48 -5.15
N CYS A 101 1.54 -4.32 -5.04
CA CYS A 101 0.60 -5.46 -5.12
C CYS A 101 0.65 -6.18 -6.48
N ILE A 102 0.68 -5.43 -7.59
CA ILE A 102 0.70 -6.02 -8.95
C ILE A 102 2.01 -6.76 -9.22
N THR A 103 3.13 -6.28 -8.68
CA THR A 103 4.42 -6.98 -8.75
C THR A 103 4.47 -8.24 -7.90
N MET A 104 3.42 -8.53 -7.12
CA MET A 104 3.32 -9.66 -6.20
C MET A 104 4.41 -9.68 -5.12
N GLU A 105 4.97 -8.53 -4.78
CA GLU A 105 5.96 -8.39 -3.71
C GLU A 105 5.29 -7.80 -2.46
N GLY A 106 5.23 -8.55 -1.36
CA GLY A 106 4.63 -8.05 -0.11
C GLY A 106 3.13 -7.73 -0.20
N TRP A 107 2.44 -8.25 -1.22
CA TRP A 107 1.00 -7.99 -1.43
C TRP A 107 0.11 -8.63 -0.35
N THR A 108 0.59 -9.67 0.33
CA THR A 108 -0.11 -10.36 1.43
C THR A 108 0.02 -9.64 2.76
N ASP A 109 1.02 -8.76 2.88
CA ASP A 109 1.32 -8.03 4.11
C ASP A 109 0.52 -6.72 4.21
N LEU A 110 -0.06 -6.29 3.08
CA LEU A 110 -1.05 -5.21 2.97
C LEU A 110 -2.43 -5.69 3.45
#